data_AF-A0ABD0NY02-F1
#
_entry.id   AF-A0ABD0NY02-F1
#
_cell.length_a   1.000
_cell.length_b   1.000
_cell.length_c   1.000
_cell.angle_alpha   90.00
_cell.angle_beta   90.00
_cell.angle_gamma   90.00
#
_symmetry.space_group_name_H-M   'P 1'
#
loop_
_entity.id
_entity.type
_entity.pdbx_description
1 polymer ?
#
loop_
_entity_poly.entity_id
_entity_poly.type
_entity_poly.pdbx_seq_one_letter_code
_entity_poly.pdbx_strand_id
1 'polypeptide(L)' 'MSHLQSELTELVQTYKQEVTEAACELICDWAQKILKRSFDTVVEIARFLVQEHIVNPRCSQAELVTSAALA' A
#
# COMPACT_ATOMS: atom_id res chain seq x y z
N MET A 1 13.60 1.92 34.35
CA MET A 1 14.21 2.51 33.13
C MET A 1 13.80 1.78 31.85
N SER A 2 13.43 0.49 31.89
CA SER A 2 12.98 -0.28 30.70
C SER A 2 11.56 0.05 30.19
N HIS A 3 10.63 0.41 31.08
CA HIS A 3 9.23 0.67 30.69
C HIS A 3 9.06 1.87 29.75
N LEU A 4 9.78 2.98 30.02
CA LEU A 4 9.66 4.21 29.23
C LEU A 4 10.15 4.05 27.77
N GLN A 5 11.13 3.16 27.54
CA GLN A 5 11.59 2.84 26.18
C GLN A 5 10.56 2.00 25.41
N SER A 6 9.82 1.13 26.09
CA SER A 6 8.76 0.33 25.46
C SER A 6 7.60 1.22 25.00
N GLU A 7 7.13 2.12 25.87
CA GLU A 7 6.01 3.03 25.56
C GLU A 7 6.35 4.01 24.42
N LEU A 8 7.59 4.52 24.39
CA LEU A 8 8.05 5.37 23.29
C LEU A 8 8.14 4.60 21.97
N THR A 9 8.55 3.33 22.02
CA THR A 9 8.65 2.49 20.82
C THR A 9 7.25 2.18 20.30
N GLU A 10 6.29 1.84 21.16
CA GLU A 10 4.90 1.63 20.77
C GLU A 10 4.29 2.87 20.14
N LEU A 11 4.45 4.05 20.76
CA LEU A 11 3.91 5.30 20.20
C LEU A 11 4.49 5.61 18.81
N VAL A 12 5.79 5.37 18.62
CA VAL A 12 6.44 5.55 17.30
C VAL A 12 5.93 4.54 16.28
N GLN A 13 5.64 3.30 16.68
CA GLN A 13 5.05 2.29 15.78
C GLN A 13 3.61 2.65 15.41
N THR A 14 2.80 3.08 16.38
CA THR A 14 1.42 3.54 16.14
C THR A 14 1.40 4.74 15.21
N TYR A 15 2.25 5.74 15.44
CA TYR A 15 2.37 6.89 14.53
C TYR A 15 2.78 6.46 13.11
N LYS A 16 3.74 5.53 12.98
CA LYS A 16 4.12 4.99 11.66
C LYS A 16 2.96 4.26 10.98
N GLN A 17 2.15 3.54 11.75
CA GLN A 17 0.97 2.84 11.23
C GLN A 17 -0.09 3.84 10.75
N GLU A 18 -0.45 4.83 11.57
CA GLU A 18 -1.43 5.88 11.20
C GLU A 18 -0.99 6.67 9.97
N VAL A 19 0.29 7.05 9.89
CA VAL A 19 0.84 7.74 8.71
C VAL A 19 0.81 6.84 7.47
N THR A 20 1.07 5.55 7.64
CA THR A 20 1.02 4.57 6.54
C THR A 20 -0.42 4.39 6.04
N GLU A 21 -1.40 4.29 6.94
CA GLU A 21 -2.82 4.20 6.61
C GLU A 21 -3.31 5.46 5.88
N ALA A 22 -2.99 6.64 6.40
CA ALA A 22 -3.32 7.90 5.75
C ALA A 22 -2.68 8.01 4.34
N ALA A 23 -1.43 7.56 4.20
CA ALA A 23 -0.76 7.52 2.89
C ALA A 23 -1.46 6.54 1.93
N CYS A 24 -1.87 5.36 2.41
CA CYS A 24 -2.63 4.39 1.63
C CYS A 24 -3.96 4.99 1.14
N GLU A 25 -4.72 5.64 2.03
CA GLU A 25 -5.98 6.31 1.66
C GLU A 25 -5.76 7.37 0.59
N LEU A 26 -4.77 8.26 0.77
CA LEU A 26 -4.45 9.30 -0.21
C LEU A 26 -4.06 8.72 -1.58
N ILE A 27 -3.28 7.64 -1.60
CA ILE A 27 -2.89 6.95 -2.84
C ILE A 27 -4.11 6.31 -3.51
N CYS A 28 -5.00 5.68 -2.73
CA CYS A 28 -6.28 5.17 -3.22
C CYS A 28 -7.12 6.29 -3.83
N ASP A 29 -7.34 7.39 -3.10
CA ASP A 29 -8.11 8.55 -3.55
C ASP A 29 -7.56 9.15 -4.85
N TRP A 30 -6.23 9.27 -4.94
CA TRP A 30 -5.55 9.70 -6.16
C TRP A 30 -5.81 8.73 -7.32
N ALA A 31 -5.59 7.43 -7.11
CA ALA A 31 -5.77 6.42 -8.15
C ALA A 31 -7.22 6.39 -8.63
N GLN A 32 -8.19 6.54 -7.73
CA GLN A 32 -9.60 6.59 -8.08
C GLN A 32 -9.93 7.75 -9.01
N LYS A 33 -9.36 8.93 -8.77
CA LYS A 33 -9.56 10.13 -9.60
C LYS A 33 -8.91 10.00 -10.97
N ILE A 34 -7.68 9.48 -11.03
CA ILE A 34 -6.92 9.38 -12.28
C ILE A 34 -7.42 8.22 -13.16
N LEU A 35 -7.63 7.06 -12.56
CA LEU A 35 -7.99 5.82 -13.27
C LEU A 35 -9.51 5.65 -13.39
N LYS A 36 -10.30 6.58 -12.81
CA LYS A 36 -11.78 6.61 -12.86
C LYS A 36 -12.42 5.29 -12.40
N ARG A 37 -11.82 4.63 -11.42
CA ARG A 37 -12.23 3.32 -10.88
C ARG A 37 -12.03 3.30 -9.37
N SER A 38 -12.90 2.66 -8.61
CA SER A 38 -12.72 2.48 -7.16
C SER A 38 -11.60 1.48 -6.85
N PHE A 39 -10.79 1.80 -5.84
CA PHE A 39 -9.78 0.92 -5.26
C PHE A 39 -9.88 0.98 -3.75
N ASP A 40 -9.83 -0.17 -3.09
CA ASP A 40 -9.91 -0.30 -1.63
C ASP A 40 -8.51 -0.40 -1.02
N THR A 41 -7.52 -0.87 -1.77
CA THR A 41 -6.13 -0.99 -1.28
C THR A 41 -5.08 -0.62 -2.33
N VAL A 42 -3.91 -0.21 -1.86
CA VAL A 42 -2.74 0.05 -2.73
C VAL A 42 -2.29 -1.17 -3.54
N VAL A 43 -2.60 -2.39 -3.06
CA VAL A 43 -2.33 -3.64 -3.78
C VAL A 43 -3.20 -3.75 -5.03
N GLU A 44 -4.48 -3.39 -4.94
CA GLU A 44 -5.38 -3.39 -6.10
C GLU A 44 -4.95 -2.38 -7.17
N ILE A 45 -4.49 -1.20 -6.74
CA ILE A 45 -3.94 -0.19 -7.64
C ILE A 45 -2.73 -0.78 -8.38
N ALA A 46 -1.78 -1.36 -7.65
CA ALA A 46 -0.59 -1.96 -8.25
C ALA A 46 -0.94 -3.09 -9.24
N ARG A 47 -1.91 -3.96 -8.90
CA ARG A 47 -2.42 -5.00 -9.83
C ARG A 47 -2.97 -4.40 -11.10
N PHE A 48 -3.82 -3.38 -10.97
CA PHE A 48 -4.43 -2.72 -12.11
C PHE A 48 -3.37 -2.07 -13.02
N LEU A 49 -2.39 -1.37 -12.44
CA LEU A 49 -1.30 -0.77 -13.20
C LEU A 49 -0.47 -1.80 -13.97
N VAL A 50 -0.30 -3.01 -13.41
CA VAL A 50 0.38 -4.14 -14.09
C VAL A 50 -0.48 -4.71 -15.21
N GLN A 51 -1.77 -4.93 -14.98
CA GLN A 51 -2.71 -5.48 -15.96
C GLN A 51 -2.92 -4.55 -17.15
N GLU A 52 -3.01 -3.25 -16.92
CA GLU A 52 -3.14 -2.23 -17.97
C GLU A 52 -1.81 -1.90 -18.66
N HIS A 53 -0.72 -2.61 -18.31
CA HIS A 53 0.63 -2.37 -18.83
C HIS A 53 1.14 -0.93 -18.61
N ILE A 54 0.64 -0.23 -17.59
CA ILE A 54 1.08 1.12 -17.21
C ILE A 54 2.45 1.05 -16.53
N VAL A 55 2.70 -0.02 -15.78
CA VAL A 55 4.02 -0.36 -15.20
C VAL A 55 4.57 -1.62 -15.84
N ASN A 56 5.89 -1.86 -15.72
CA ASN A 56 6.52 -3.03 -16.32
C ASN A 56 6.01 -4.33 -15.64
N PRO A 57 5.28 -5.21 -16.36
CA PRO A 57 4.69 -6.41 -15.77
C PRO A 57 5.72 -7.52 -15.47
N ARG A 58 6.95 -7.40 -15.98
CA ARG A 58 8.02 -8.40 -15.81
C ARG A 58 8.97 -8.08 -14.65
N CYS A 59 8.62 -7.12 -13.79
CA CYS A 59 9.43 -6.85 -12.60
C CYS A 59 9.01 -7.76 -11.44
N SER A 60 9.94 -8.03 -10.53
CA SER A 60 9.69 -8.89 -9.37
C SER A 60 8.53 -8.37 -8.51
N GLN A 61 8.34 -7.05 -8.43
CA GLN A 61 7.22 -6.45 -7.69
C GLN A 61 5.87 -6.74 -8.36
N ALA A 62 5.79 -6.65 -9.69
CA ALA A 62 4.59 -6.95 -10.44
C ALA A 62 4.24 -8.44 -10.34
N GLU A 63 5.24 -9.32 -10.44
CA GLU A 63 5.06 -10.75 -10.25
C GLU A 63 4.56 -11.09 -8.84
N LEU A 64 5.12 -10.49 -7.80
CA LEU A 64 4.66 -10.68 -6.41
C LEU A 64 3.21 -10.22 -6.20
N VAL A 65 2.86 -9.03 -6.70
CA VAL A 65 1.52 -8.46 -6.54
C VAL A 65 0.46 -9.26 -7.31
N THR A 66 0.82 -9.82 -8.46
CA THR A 66 -0.07 -10.64 -9.30
C THR A 66 -0.19 -12.07 -8.76
N SER A 67 0.90 -12.66 -8.26
CA SER A 67 0.90 -14.02 -7.69
C SER A 67 0.17 -14.11 -6.36
N ALA A 68 0.25 -13.09 -5.51
CA ALA A 68 -0.50 -13.01 -4.25
C ALA A 68 -2.04 -12.90 -4.44
N ALA A 69 -2.54 -12.81 -5.68
CA ALA A 69 -3.98 -12.76 -5.99
C ALA A 69 -4.61 -14.15 -6.22
N LEU A 70 -3.79 -15.19 -6.39
CA LEU A 70 -4.23 -16.53 -6.78
C LEU A 70 -4.27 -17.54 -5.61
N ALA A 71 -4.09 -17.07 -4.37
CA ALA A 71 -4.21 -17.86 -3.14
C ALA A 71 -5.45 -17.41 -2.36
#